data_AF-A0A2A4J8Y0-F1
#
_entry.id   AF-A0A2A4J8Y0-F1
#
_cell.length_a   1.000
_cell.length_b   1.000
_cell.length_c   1.000
_cell.angle_alpha   90.00
_cell.angle_beta   90.00
_cell.angle_gamma   90.00
#
_symmetry.space_group_name_H-M   'P 1'
#
loop_
_entity.id
_entity.type
_entity.pdbx_description
1 polymer ?
#
loop_
_entity_poly.entity_id
_entity_poly.type
_entity_poly.pdbx_seq_one_letter_code
_entity_poly.pdbx_strand_id
1 'polypeptide(L)'
;MFSKNIVIVLCFVGIVKGYDDFKVLDSIQQERPCTARGGLCTIAADCPKEHLVEERGLCPSQRSQGIECCYGLSVKETRCEKRGGMCMSGKRPCSDVVMFKGATDCPKDTKCCVLVH
;
A
#
# COMPACT_ATOMS: atom_id res chain seq x y z
N MET A 1 26.85 6.80 -21.21
CA MET A 1 27.37 6.57 -19.84
C MET A 1 26.73 7.58 -18.90
N PHE A 2 25.74 7.18 -18.10
CA PHE A 2 25.25 8.04 -17.01
C PHE A 2 26.36 8.14 -15.96
N SER A 3 26.75 9.38 -15.61
CA SER A 3 27.77 9.62 -14.60
C SER A 3 27.37 8.94 -13.29
N LYS A 4 28.30 8.23 -12.63
CA LYS A 4 28.06 7.52 -11.35
C LYS A 4 27.36 8.42 -10.31
N ASN A 5 27.67 9.71 -10.32
CA ASN A 5 27.09 10.71 -9.43
C ASN A 5 25.58 10.94 -9.71
N ILE A 6 25.15 10.90 -10.97
CA ILE A 6 23.74 11.04 -11.37
C ILE A 6 22.95 9.80 -10.93
N VAL A 7 23.52 8.60 -11.08
CA VAL A 7 22.87 7.36 -10.64
C VAL A 7 22.68 7.33 -9.12
N ILE A 8 23.70 7.75 -8.37
CA ILE A 8 23.64 7.85 -6.90
C ILE A 8 22.53 8.82 -6.46
N VAL A 9 22.48 10.03 -7.05
CA VAL A 9 21.46 11.04 -6.73
C VAL A 9 20.05 10.51 -7.01
N LEU A 10 19.83 9.84 -8.15
CA LEU A 10 18.53 9.28 -8.51
C LEU A 10 18.09 8.17 -7.54
N CYS A 11 19.01 7.30 -7.12
CA CYS A 11 18.72 6.26 -6.12
C CYS A 11 18.34 6.87 -4.76
N PHE A 12 19.08 7.89 -4.29
CA PHE A 12 18.76 8.57 -3.03
C PHE A 12 17.39 9.26 -3.09
N VAL A 13 17.08 9.99 -4.18
CA VAL A 13 15.78 10.65 -4.35
C VAL A 13 14.63 9.63 -4.40
N GLY A 14 14.82 8.49 -5.08
CA GLY A 14 13.81 7.44 -5.15
C GLY A 14 13.52 6.78 -3.80
N ILE A 15 14.57 6.45 -3.03
CA ILE A 15 14.43 5.86 -1.68
C ILE A 15 13.70 6.82 -0.73
N VAL A 16 14.05 8.11 -0.75
CA VAL A 16 13.42 9.11 0.12
C VAL A 16 11.93 9.28 -0.20
N LYS A 17 11.55 9.29 -1.49
CA LYS A 17 10.14 9.38 -1.90
C LYS A 17 9.29 8.20 -1.42
N GLY A 18 9.80 6.97 -1.56
CA GLY A 18 9.06 5.78 -1.10
C GLY A 18 8.85 5.74 0.42
N TYR A 19 9.82 6.22 1.20
CA TYR A 19 9.69 6.32 2.65
C TYR A 19 8.65 7.38 3.08
N ASP A 20 8.55 8.47 2.33
CA ASP A 20 7.58 9.53 2.59
C ASP A 20 6.15 9.06 2.28
N ASP A 21 5.95 8.33 1.18
CA ASP A 21 4.64 7.77 0.80
C ASP A 21 4.07 6.86 1.92
N PHE A 22 4.89 6.00 2.55
CA PHE A 22 4.42 5.14 3.64
C PHE A 22 4.06 5.90 4.91
N LYS A 23 4.77 6.99 5.23
CA LYS A 23 4.42 7.85 6.39
C LYS A 23 3.06 8.49 6.22
N VAL A 24 2.77 8.96 5.00
CA VAL A 24 1.46 9.53 4.70
C VAL A 24 0.38 8.46 4.89
N LEU A 25 0.55 7.27 4.30
CA LEU A 25 -0.42 6.17 4.46
C LEU A 25 -0.63 5.76 5.93
N ASP A 26 0.44 5.65 6.71
CA ASP A 26 0.35 5.29 8.13
C ASP A 26 -0.30 6.38 9.01
N SER A 27 -0.33 7.63 8.54
CA SER A 27 -0.96 8.75 9.24
C SER A 27 -2.47 8.87 9.03
N ILE A 28 -3.04 8.10 8.09
CA ILE A 28 -4.46 8.15 7.75
C ILE A 28 -5.28 7.45 8.85
N GLN A 29 -6.20 8.18 9.46
CA GLN A 29 -7.10 7.62 10.47
C GLN A 29 -8.27 6.91 9.76
N GLN A 30 -8.57 5.72 10.24
CA GLN A 30 -9.68 4.94 9.74
C GLN A 30 -10.97 5.42 10.42
N GLU A 31 -11.91 5.95 9.63
CA GLU A 31 -13.14 6.55 10.15
C GLU A 31 -14.30 5.55 10.10
N ARG A 32 -15.14 5.56 11.15
CA ARG A 32 -16.28 4.64 11.30
C ARG A 32 -17.23 4.59 10.09
N PRO A 33 -17.60 5.71 9.44
CA PRO A 33 -18.51 5.65 8.28
C PRO A 33 -17.96 4.81 7.12
N CYS A 34 -16.64 4.79 6.95
CA CYS A 34 -15.97 3.98 5.94
C CYS A 34 -15.78 2.52 6.41
N THR A 35 -15.25 2.31 7.62
CA THR A 35 -14.95 0.97 8.13
C THR A 35 -16.21 0.14 8.39
N ALA A 36 -17.33 0.77 8.75
CA ALA A 36 -18.62 0.09 8.89
C ALA A 36 -19.16 -0.49 7.56
N ARG A 37 -18.61 -0.05 6.42
CA ARG A 37 -18.93 -0.58 5.09
C ARG A 37 -17.88 -1.56 4.56
N GLY A 38 -16.89 -1.92 5.38
CA GLY A 38 -15.76 -2.75 4.98
C GLY A 38 -14.72 -2.03 4.13
N GLY A 39 -14.76 -0.69 4.09
CA GLY A 39 -13.76 0.12 3.40
C GLY A 39 -12.65 0.61 4.34
N LEU A 40 -11.63 1.21 3.72
CA LEU A 40 -10.48 1.84 4.35
C LEU A 40 -10.37 3.30 3.87
N CYS A 41 -10.02 4.21 4.77
CA CYS A 41 -9.62 5.55 4.39
C CYS A 41 -8.21 5.51 3.78
N THR A 42 -8.07 6.02 2.56
CA THR A 42 -6.80 6.11 1.82
C THR A 42 -6.79 7.36 0.94
N ILE A 43 -5.64 7.68 0.35
CA ILE A 43 -5.54 8.75 -0.66
C ILE A 43 -6.39 8.36 -1.87
N ALA A 44 -7.35 9.22 -2.24
CA ALA A 44 -8.31 8.92 -3.30
C ALA A 44 -7.65 8.63 -4.66
N ALA A 45 -6.51 9.29 -4.93
CA ALA A 45 -5.74 9.08 -6.15
C ALA A 45 -5.01 7.72 -6.20
N ASP A 46 -4.77 7.11 -5.04
CA ASP A 46 -4.07 5.83 -4.92
C ASP A 46 -5.06 4.64 -4.73
N CYS A 47 -6.36 4.91 -4.68
CA CYS A 47 -7.38 3.86 -4.69
C CYS A 47 -7.58 3.35 -6.14
N PRO A 48 -7.57 2.02 -6.39
CA PRO A 48 -7.97 1.47 -7.68
C PRO A 48 -9.35 2.00 -8.10
N LYS A 49 -9.51 2.38 -9.37
CA LYS A 49 -10.74 3.04 -9.84
C LYS A 49 -11.99 2.20 -9.59
N GLU A 50 -11.84 0.88 -9.66
CA GLU A 50 -12.88 -0.12 -9.45
C GLU A 50 -13.27 -0.28 -7.97
N HIS A 51 -12.44 0.22 -7.04
CA HIS A 51 -12.61 0.06 -5.60
C HIS A 51 -12.95 1.38 -4.88
N LEU A 52 -13.03 2.49 -5.61
CA LEU A 52 -13.52 3.75 -5.07
C LEU A 52 -15.00 3.62 -4.72
N VAL A 53 -15.36 3.93 -3.47
CA VAL A 53 -16.76 3.91 -3.05
C VAL A 53 -17.54 4.99 -3.80
N GLU A 54 -18.70 4.63 -4.35
CA GLU A 54 -19.58 5.58 -5.07
C GLU A 54 -20.03 6.72 -4.15
N GLU A 55 -20.39 6.37 -2.91
CA GLU A 55 -20.70 7.34 -1.87
C GLU A 55 -19.41 7.99 -1.33
N ARG A 56 -19.30 9.30 -1.57
CA ARG A 56 -18.15 10.12 -1.16
C ARG A 56 -18.33 10.68 0.25
N GLY A 57 -17.21 11.01 0.89
CA GLY A 57 -17.20 11.68 2.19
C GLY A 57 -17.37 10.75 3.38
N LEU A 58 -17.02 9.48 3.23
CA LEU A 58 -17.04 8.50 4.33
C LEU A 58 -15.79 8.59 5.24
N CYS A 59 -14.81 9.40 4.86
CA CYS A 59 -13.68 9.87 5.69
C CYS A 59 -13.76 11.39 5.89
N PRO A 60 -14.81 11.91 6.55
CA PRO A 60 -15.13 13.34 6.58
C PRO A 60 -14.06 14.21 7.25
N SER A 61 -13.39 13.72 8.29
CA SER A 61 -12.41 14.52 9.04
C SER A 61 -11.15 14.83 8.23
N GLN A 62 -10.83 13.95 7.27
CA GLN A 62 -9.62 14.03 6.46
C GLN A 62 -9.87 14.30 4.97
N ARG A 63 -11.14 14.56 4.58
CA ARG A 63 -11.53 14.80 3.19
C ARG A 63 -10.77 15.97 2.54
N SER A 64 -10.47 17.03 3.29
CA SER A 64 -9.71 18.19 2.81
C SER A 64 -8.27 17.84 2.39
N GLN A 65 -7.76 16.69 2.82
CA GLN A 65 -6.43 16.16 2.48
C GLN A 65 -6.47 15.23 1.26
N GLY A 66 -7.62 15.10 0.59
CA GLY A 66 -7.79 14.19 -0.55
C GLY A 66 -7.93 12.72 -0.15
N ILE A 67 -8.27 12.46 1.13
CA ILE A 67 -8.53 11.12 1.65
C ILE A 67 -10.00 10.76 1.42
N GLU A 68 -10.23 9.54 0.98
CA GLU A 68 -11.57 9.00 0.71
C GLU A 68 -11.64 7.51 1.07
N CYS A 69 -12.86 7.01 1.21
CA CYS A 69 -13.11 5.59 1.43
C CYS A 69 -12.88 4.76 0.17
N CYS A 70 -12.16 3.64 0.34
CA CYS A 70 -11.81 2.68 -0.70
C CYS A 70 -12.07 1.26 -0.19
N TYR A 71 -12.62 0.38 -1.02
CA TYR A 71 -12.77 -1.05 -0.67
C TYR A 71 -11.48 -1.85 -0.81
N GLY A 72 -10.42 -1.24 -1.31
CA GLY A 72 -9.10 -1.84 -1.45
C GLY A 72 -8.02 -1.04 -0.71
N LEU A 73 -6.85 -1.65 -0.61
CA LEU A 73 -5.64 -0.97 -0.17
C LEU A 73 -5.16 0.01 -1.26
N SER A 74 -4.44 1.04 -0.82
CA SER A 74 -3.68 1.93 -1.71
C SER A 74 -2.80 1.11 -2.65
N VAL A 75 -2.74 1.48 -3.94
CA VAL A 75 -1.81 0.88 -4.91
C VAL A 75 -0.34 1.11 -4.53
N LYS A 76 -0.07 2.08 -3.67
CA LYS A 76 1.27 2.35 -3.12
C LYS A 76 1.61 1.49 -1.91
N GLU A 77 0.65 0.77 -1.31
CA GLU A 77 0.95 -0.12 -0.18
C GLU A 77 1.60 -1.42 -0.68
N THR A 78 2.93 -1.45 -0.61
CA THR A 78 3.76 -2.58 -1.02
C THR A 78 4.38 -3.35 0.15
N ARG A 79 3.98 -3.06 1.40
CA ARG A 79 4.47 -3.77 2.59
C ARG A 79 3.57 -4.97 2.88
N CYS A 80 4.13 -6.17 2.86
CA CYS A 80 3.46 -7.43 3.11
C CYS A 80 2.66 -7.42 4.42
N GLU A 81 3.27 -6.94 5.50
CA GLU A 81 2.65 -6.91 6.82
C GLU A 81 1.35 -6.08 6.82
N LYS A 82 1.36 -4.92 6.16
CA LYS A 82 0.21 -4.01 6.08
C LYS A 82 -0.91 -4.55 5.18
N ARG A 83 -0.59 -5.50 4.30
CA ARG A 83 -1.58 -6.25 3.53
C ARG A 83 -2.12 -7.47 4.29
N GLY A 84 -1.76 -7.65 5.58
CA GLY A 84 -2.14 -8.81 6.38
C GLY A 84 -1.46 -10.11 5.92
N GLY A 85 -0.28 -9.99 5.33
CA GLY A 85 0.52 -11.12 4.88
C GLY A 85 1.73 -11.41 5.75
N MET A 86 2.41 -12.50 5.41
CA MET A 86 3.67 -12.92 6.03
C MET A 86 4.70 -13.28 4.96
N CYS A 87 5.96 -12.90 5.19
CA CYS A 87 7.07 -13.28 4.33
C CYS A 87 7.50 -14.72 4.64
N MET A 88 7.33 -15.62 3.67
CA MET A 88 7.58 -17.05 3.82
C MET A 88 8.67 -17.52 2.84
N SER A 89 9.46 -18.50 3.27
CA SER A 89 10.57 -19.08 2.50
C SER A 89 10.14 -20.35 1.74
N GLY A 90 10.91 -20.75 0.73
CA GLY A 90 10.76 -22.01 0.01
C GLY A 90 10.41 -21.85 -1.47
N LYS A 91 10.40 -22.96 -2.22
CA LYS A 91 10.10 -22.95 -3.67
C LYS A 91 8.65 -22.59 -4.00
N ARG A 92 7.72 -22.95 -3.11
CA ARG A 92 6.29 -22.62 -3.18
C ARG A 92 5.78 -22.34 -1.77
N PRO A 93 6.05 -21.14 -1.22
CA PRO A 93 5.66 -20.81 0.15
C PRO A 93 4.14 -20.74 0.33
N CYS A 94 3.41 -20.40 -0.73
CA CYS A 94 1.95 -20.38 -0.79
C CYS A 94 1.45 -20.51 -2.24
N SER A 95 0.14 -20.64 -2.44
CA SER A 95 -0.47 -20.71 -3.77
C SER A 95 -0.36 -19.36 -4.49
N ASP A 96 -0.39 -19.37 -5.83
CA ASP A 96 -0.31 -18.15 -6.63
C ASP A 96 -1.46 -17.17 -6.35
N VAL A 97 -2.60 -17.66 -5.86
CA VAL A 97 -3.79 -16.85 -5.54
C VAL A 97 -3.54 -15.91 -4.37
N VAL A 98 -2.80 -16.36 -3.35
CA VAL A 98 -2.52 -15.58 -2.13
C VAL A 98 -1.13 -14.96 -2.13
N MET A 99 -0.33 -15.21 -3.17
CA MET A 99 1.03 -14.70 -3.28
C MET A 99 1.03 -13.28 -3.83
N PHE A 100 1.51 -12.33 -3.03
CA PHE A 100 1.71 -10.95 -3.47
C PHE A 100 3.15 -10.74 -3.94
N LYS A 101 3.32 -10.47 -5.24
CA LYS A 101 4.64 -10.30 -5.88
C LYS A 101 5.24 -8.91 -5.68
N GLY A 102 4.44 -7.91 -5.32
CA GLY A 102 4.87 -6.52 -5.16
C GLY A 102 5.46 -6.18 -3.80
N ALA A 103 5.74 -7.17 -2.94
CA ALA A 103 6.22 -6.92 -1.58
C ALA A 103 7.63 -6.32 -1.58
N THR A 104 7.82 -5.27 -0.78
CA THR A 104 9.07 -4.49 -0.68
C THR A 104 9.79 -4.65 0.66
N ASP A 105 9.08 -5.15 1.67
CA ASP A 105 9.54 -5.39 3.04
C ASP A 105 9.94 -6.84 3.29
N CYS A 106 9.73 -7.74 2.32
CA CYS A 106 10.16 -9.13 2.46
C CYS A 106 11.67 -9.29 2.28
N PRO A 107 12.35 -10.05 3.16
CA PRO A 107 13.75 -10.41 2.98
C PRO A 107 14.01 -11.11 1.65
N LYS A 108 15.28 -11.09 1.20
CA LYS A 108 15.70 -11.83 0.00
C LYS A 108 15.27 -13.30 0.09
N ASP A 109 14.89 -13.86 -1.05
CA ASP A 109 14.45 -15.26 -1.22
C ASP A 109 13.18 -15.66 -0.44
N THR A 110 12.44 -14.68 0.09
CA THR A 110 11.10 -14.88 0.65
C THR A 110 10.03 -14.29 -0.26
N LYS A 111 8.78 -14.75 -0.09
CA LYS A 111 7.61 -14.21 -0.80
C LYS A 111 6.53 -13.82 0.20
N CYS A 112 5.80 -12.76 -0.12
CA CYS A 112 4.64 -12.35 0.68
C CYS A 112 3.44 -13.24 0.37
N CYS A 113 2.92 -13.87 1.40
CA CYS A 113 1.68 -14.65 1.36
C CYS A 113 0.62 -13.90 2.16
N VAL A 114 -0.44 -13.43 1.51
CA VAL A 114 -1.55 -12.70 2.14
C VAL A 114 -2.51 -13.70 2.78
N LEU A 115 -2.72 -13.60 4.10
CA LEU A 115 -3.41 -14.63 4.88
C LEU A 115 -4.83 -14.23 5.30
N VAL A 116 -5.18 -12.96 5.14
CA VAL A 116 -6.52 -12.42 5.38
C VAL A 116 -7.24 -12.28 4.05
N HIS A 117 -8.44 -12.85 3.96
CA HIS A 117 -9.30 -12.74 2.77
C HIS A 117 -10.57 -11.97 3.09
#